data_AF-A0A9P4YJ32-F1
#
_entry.id   AF-A0A9P4YJ32-F1
#
_cell.length_a   1.000
_cell.length_b   1.000
_cell.length_c   1.000
_cell.angle_alpha   90.00
_cell.angle_beta   90.00
_cell.angle_gamma   90.00
#
_symmetry.space_group_name_H-M   'P 1'
#
loop_
_entity.id
_entity.type
_entity.pdbx_description
1 polymer ?
#
loop_
_entity_poly.entity_id
_entity_poly.type
_entity_poly.pdbx_seq_one_letter_code
_entity_poly.pdbx_strand_id
1 'polypeptide(L)'
;MGGFVRYGEVKNDYVMLKGSIPGVRKRVVTLRKTLWPQVSRKATEKVDLKWIDTSSKFGHGAYQTPAEKRAFLGTLKKDLASSS
;
A
#
# COMPACT_ATOMS: atom_id res chain seq x y z
N MET A 1 -3.31 0.63 -7.12
CA MET A 1 -4.54 0.57 -7.96
C MET A 1 -5.76 0.21 -7.11
N GLY A 2 -6.89 0.93 -7.22
CA GLY A 2 -8.18 0.52 -6.62
C GLY A 2 -8.31 0.63 -5.09
N GLY A 3 -7.35 1.27 -4.42
CA GLY A 3 -7.33 1.44 -2.96
C GLY A 3 -7.05 0.17 -2.15
N PHE A 4 -7.00 0.31 -0.83
CA PHE A 4 -6.87 -0.83 0.08
C PHE A 4 -8.19 -1.60 0.18
N VAL A 5 -8.12 -2.93 0.07
CA VAL A 5 -9.30 -3.82 0.01
C VAL A 5 -10.21 -3.59 1.22
N ARG A 6 -11.45 -3.16 0.94
CA ARG A 6 -12.51 -2.87 1.94
C ARG A 6 -12.12 -1.78 2.96
N TYR A 7 -11.07 -0.98 2.68
CA TYR A 7 -10.73 0.24 3.42
C TYR A 7 -11.00 1.47 2.55
N GLY A 8 -10.39 1.53 1.37
CA GLY A 8 -10.42 2.68 0.47
C GLY A 8 -9.05 3.33 0.32
N GLU A 9 -9.05 4.63 0.06
CA GLU A 9 -7.84 5.44 -0.08
C GLU A 9 -7.37 5.97 1.29
N VAL A 10 -6.05 6.05 1.46
CA VAL A 10 -5.42 6.68 2.63
C VAL A 10 -5.09 8.12 2.23
N LYS A 11 -5.77 9.10 2.84
CA LYS A 11 -5.63 10.53 2.50
C LYS A 11 -4.83 11.33 3.53
N ASN A 12 -4.61 10.76 4.71
CA ASN A 12 -3.95 11.43 5.83
C ASN A 12 -2.58 10.80 6.07
N ASP A 13 -1.85 11.38 7.02
CA ASP A 13 -0.58 10.83 7.52
C ASP A 13 -0.71 9.36 7.91
N TYR A 14 0.31 8.59 7.55
CA TYR A 14 0.34 7.15 7.78
C TYR A 14 1.69 6.73 8.36
N VAL A 15 1.67 5.59 9.06
CA VAL A 15 2.87 4.93 9.58
C VAL A 15 2.95 3.54 8.98
N MET A 16 4.13 3.17 8.47
CA MET A 16 4.42 1.81 8.01
C MET A 16 5.13 1.04 9.12
N LEU A 17 4.49 -0.03 9.60
CA LEU A 17 5.04 -0.91 10.62
C LEU A 17 5.44 -2.26 10.01
N LYS A 18 6.48 -2.87 10.57
CA LYS A 18 6.95 -4.19 10.14
C LYS A 18 5.97 -5.27 10.62
N GLY A 19 5.50 -6.10 9.69
CA GLY A 19 4.67 -7.27 9.99
C GLY A 19 3.17 -6.96 10.12
N SER A 20 2.47 -7.72 10.96
CA SER A 20 1.03 -7.59 11.21
C SER A 20 0.74 -6.87 12.53
N ILE A 21 -0.46 -6.30 12.63
CA ILE A 21 -0.97 -5.58 13.80
C ILE A 21 -2.24 -6.28 14.28
N PRO A 22 -2.54 -6.30 15.59
CA PRO A 22 -3.77 -6.87 16.09
C PRO A 22 -5.02 -6.18 15.51
N GLY A 23 -5.96 -7.01 15.05
CA GLY A 23 -7.28 -6.58 14.60
C GLY A 23 -7.45 -6.54 13.09
N VAL A 24 -8.67 -6.18 12.68
CA VAL A 24 -9.06 -6.06 11.27
C VAL A 24 -8.83 -4.63 10.77
N ARG A 25 -8.73 -4.46 9.45
CA ARG A 25 -8.75 -3.13 8.79
C ARG A 25 -9.89 -2.24 9.32
N LYS A 26 -9.68 -0.92 9.37
CA LYS A 26 -10.57 0.11 9.96
C LYS A 26 -10.66 0.10 11.50
N ARG A 27 -10.04 -0.85 12.21
CA ARG A 27 -10.00 -0.82 13.68
C ARG A 27 -9.07 0.29 14.17
N VAL A 28 -9.50 1.05 15.17
CA VAL A 28 -8.66 2.03 15.86
C VAL A 28 -7.56 1.28 16.63
N VAL A 29 -6.31 1.73 16.49
CA VAL A 29 -5.15 1.14 17.15
C VAL A 29 -4.39 2.23 17.88
N THR A 30 -4.10 2.01 19.17
CA THR A 30 -3.27 2.91 19.98
C THR A 30 -1.82 2.44 19.95
N LEU A 31 -0.91 3.30 19.49
CA LEU A 31 0.53 3.02 19.50
C LEU A 31 1.15 3.54 20.80
N ARG A 32 2.03 2.76 21.42
CA ARG A 32 2.78 3.13 22.63
C ARG A 32 4.26 2.87 22.41
N LYS A 33 5.12 3.72 22.99
CA LYS A 33 6.55 3.42 23.10
C LYS A 33 6.77 2.11 23.88
N THR A 34 7.85 1.43 23.55
CA THR A 34 8.25 0.19 24.25
C THR A 34 8.58 0.51 25.70
N LEU A 35 8.19 -0.38 26.63
CA LEU A 35 8.53 -0.24 28.05
C LEU A 35 9.99 -0.60 28.34
N TRP A 36 10.56 -1.48 27.50
CA TRP A 36 11.94 -1.96 27.63
C TRP A 36 12.87 -1.23 26.67
N PRO A 37 14.12 -0.94 27.09
CA PRO A 37 15.11 -0.32 26.21
C PRO A 37 15.43 -1.25 25.04
N GLN A 38 15.35 -0.72 23.83
CA GLN A 38 15.67 -1.46 22.61
C GLN A 38 17.18 -1.39 22.34
N VAL A 39 17.91 -2.43 22.72
CA VAL A 39 19.39 -2.48 22.60
C VAL A 39 19.88 -3.43 21.50
N SER A 40 18.99 -4.25 20.93
CA SER A 40 19.38 -5.21 19.91
C SER A 40 19.70 -4.52 18.57
N ARG A 41 20.70 -5.01 17.84
CA ARG A 41 21.07 -4.49 16.50
C ARG A 41 19.87 -4.43 15.55
N LYS A 42 19.00 -5.44 15.61
CA LYS A 42 17.77 -5.52 14.81
C LYS A 42 16.76 -4.42 15.15
N ALA A 43 16.73 -3.95 16.40
CA ALA A 43 15.81 -2.91 16.84
C ALA A 43 16.34 -1.49 16.56
N THR A 44 17.66 -1.31 16.51
CA THR A 44 18.32 -0.01 16.25
C THR A 44 18.75 0.18 14.80
N GLU A 45 18.46 -0.80 13.94
CA GLU A 45 18.74 -0.74 12.51
C GLU A 45 18.01 0.44 11.86
N LYS A 46 18.73 1.28 11.13
CA LYS A 46 18.14 2.35 10.32
C LYS A 46 17.55 1.73 9.05
N VAL A 47 16.27 1.97 8.80
CA VAL A 47 15.55 1.37 7.67
C VAL A 47 15.40 2.38 6.55
N ASP A 48 16.10 2.14 5.45
CA ASP A 48 15.95 2.89 4.20
C ASP A 48 15.21 2.04 3.16
N LEU A 49 14.01 2.49 2.77
CA LEU A 49 13.17 1.78 1.80
C LEU A 49 13.57 2.14 0.37
N LYS A 50 13.81 1.13 -0.47
CA LYS A 50 14.12 1.33 -1.90
C LYS A 50 12.88 1.33 -2.79
N TRP A 51 11.88 0.51 -2.47
CA TRP A 51 10.70 0.30 -3.30
C TRP A 51 9.51 -0.17 -2.46
N ILE A 52 8.30 0.26 -2.84
CA ILE A 52 7.03 -0.09 -2.21
C ILE A 52 6.07 -0.60 -3.29
N ASP A 53 5.42 -1.73 -3.03
CA ASP A 53 4.41 -2.28 -3.92
C ASP A 53 3.07 -1.54 -3.78
N THR A 54 2.62 -0.90 -4.85
CA THR A 54 1.33 -0.19 -4.98
C THR A 54 0.35 -0.89 -5.92
N SER A 55 0.66 -2.13 -6.30
CA SER A 55 -0.21 -2.97 -7.12
C SER A 55 -1.55 -3.27 -6.45
N SER A 56 -2.54 -3.69 -7.24
CA SER A 56 -3.85 -4.09 -6.70
C SER A 56 -3.71 -5.29 -5.77
N LYS A 57 -4.36 -5.23 -4.60
CA LYS A 57 -4.55 -6.37 -3.70
C LYS A 57 -5.92 -7.01 -3.80
N PHE A 58 -6.77 -6.52 -4.70
CA PHE A 58 -8.00 -7.18 -5.09
C PHE A 58 -7.72 -8.05 -6.31
N GLY A 59 -7.67 -9.37 -6.11
CA GLY A 59 -7.19 -10.33 -7.11
C GLY A 59 -5.67 -10.36 -7.24
N HIS A 60 -5.17 -10.64 -8.44
CA HIS A 60 -3.73 -10.66 -8.74
C HIS A 60 -3.25 -9.29 -9.27
N GLY A 61 -2.33 -8.65 -8.57
CA GLY A 61 -1.75 -7.36 -8.95
C GLY A 61 -0.63 -7.51 -9.97
N ALA A 62 -0.79 -6.93 -11.17
CA ALA A 62 0.20 -7.00 -12.25
C ALA A 62 0.92 -5.66 -12.54
N TYR A 63 0.34 -4.52 -12.16
CA TYR A 63 0.86 -3.19 -12.47
C TYR A 63 0.89 -2.31 -11.22
N GLN A 64 1.88 -1.43 -11.11
CA GLN A 64 2.06 -0.54 -9.97
C GLN A 64 1.24 0.74 -10.14
N THR A 65 1.26 1.31 -11.35
CA THR A 65 0.55 2.54 -11.69
C THR A 65 -0.55 2.31 -12.74
N PRO A 66 -1.61 3.16 -12.78
CA PRO A 66 -2.60 3.13 -13.85
C PRO A 66 -2.00 3.42 -15.23
N ALA A 67 -0.94 4.24 -15.28
CA ALA A 67 -0.23 4.58 -16.51
C ALA A 67 0.48 3.37 -17.11
N GLU A 68 1.20 2.58 -16.31
CA GLU A 68 1.80 1.31 -16.73
C GLU A 68 0.77 0.36 -17.32
N LYS A 69 -0.39 0.23 -16.65
CA LYS A 69 -1.49 -0.63 -17.13
C LYS A 69 -2.03 -0.16 -18.48
N ARG A 70 -2.19 1.15 -18.67
CA ARG A 70 -2.68 1.72 -19.94
C ARG A 70 -1.66 1.54 -21.06
N ALA A 71 -0.38 1.75 -20.78
CA ALA A 71 0.70 1.55 -21.74
C ALA A 71 0.80 0.07 -22.18
N PHE A 72 0.67 -0.87 -21.24
CA PHE A 72 0.73 -2.30 -21.54
C PHE A 72 -0.48 -2.81 -22.32
N LEU A 73 -1.70 -2.41 -21.93
CA LEU A 73 -2.93 -2.89 -22.57
C LEU A 73 -3.24 -2.19 -23.91
N GLY A 74 -2.62 -1.04 -24.17
CA GLY A 74 -2.88 -0.24 -25.36
C GLY A 74 -4.30 0.36 -25.38
N THR A 75 -4.79 0.64 -26.58
CA THR A 75 -6.13 1.22 -26.80
C THR A 75 -7.21 0.15 -26.68
N LEU A 76 -8.12 0.30 -25.72
CA LEU A 76 -9.24 -0.62 -25.54
C LEU A 76 -10.51 -0.06 -26.18
N LYS A 77 -11.49 -0.93 -26.45
CA LYS A 77 -12.79 -0.54 -27.04
C LYS A 77 -13.49 0.59 -26.28
N LYS A 78 -13.41 0.59 -24.93
CA LYS A 78 -14.01 1.61 -24.08
C LYS A 78 -13.39 3.01 -24.26
N ASP A 79 -12.12 3.07 -24.68
CA ASP A 79 -11.41 4.34 -24.89
C ASP A 79 -11.84 5.00 -26.21
N LEU A 80 -12.29 4.21 -27.19
CA LEU A 80 -12.79 4.70 -28.50
C LEU A 80 -14.22 5.26 -28.42
N ALA A 81 -15.05 4.74 -27.52
CA ALA A 81 -16.44 5.16 -27.37
C ALA A 81 -16.60 6.50 -26.64
N SER A 82 -15.59 6.93 -25.87
CA SER A 82 -15.59 8.21 -25.15
C SER A 82 -15.03 9.38 -25.96
N SER A 83 -14.52 9.12 -27.16
CA SER A 83 -13.91 10.13 -28.05
C SER A 83 -14.87 10.63 -29.14
N SER A 84 -16.18 10.38 -28.99
CA SER A 84 -17.28 10.88 -29.84
C SER A 84 -18.24 11.68 -28.99
#